data_AF-A0A3M1CTG0-F1
#
_entry.id   AF-A0A3M1CTG0-F1
#
_cell.length_a   1.000
_cell.length_b   1.000
_cell.length_c   1.000
_cell.angle_alpha   90.00
_cell.angle_beta   90.00
_cell.angle_gamma   90.00
#
_symmetry.space_group_name_H-M   'P 1'
#
loop_
_entity.id
_entity.type
_entity.pdbx_description
1 polymer ?
#
loop_
_entity_poly.entity_id
_entity_poly.type
_entity_poly.pdbx_seq_one_letter_code
_entity_poly.pdbx_strand_id
1 'polypeptide(L)'
;MTEPLRPSVLLALPDPRSRLRVTAALRGRYDLVPIEPGGDPLRAVRAVRPRAVLLQVRRGQTANALRACRAIKTDAGNPPLVALVDPRRRLSDPVAALQASLADGYLGDEPEPAALRAFMDELLAGRRPVRAAPVRRRGLWRRLRGR
;
A
#
# COMPACT_ATOMS: atom_id res chain seq x y z
N MET A 1 34.45 -1.40 -1.86
CA MET A 1 33.29 -2.28 -1.65
C MET A 1 32.04 -1.43 -1.82
N THR A 2 31.34 -1.55 -2.94
CA THR A 2 30.11 -0.78 -3.20
C THR A 2 28.99 -1.44 -2.43
N GLU A 3 28.39 -0.76 -1.44
CA GLU A 3 27.18 -1.29 -0.79
C GLU A 3 26.12 -1.57 -1.85
N PRO A 4 25.40 -2.71 -1.76
CA PRO A 4 24.31 -2.99 -2.69
C PRO A 4 23.26 -1.87 -2.59
N LEU A 5 22.95 -1.24 -3.71
CA LEU A 5 21.95 -0.18 -3.80
C LEU A 5 20.60 -0.71 -3.32
N ARG A 6 20.10 -0.13 -2.22
CA ARG A 6 18.80 -0.51 -1.66
C ARG A 6 17.67 0.01 -2.56
N PRO A 7 16.63 -0.79 -2.82
CA PRO A 7 15.52 -0.34 -3.63
C PRO A 7 14.75 0.81 -2.95
N SER A 8 14.47 1.86 -3.71
CA SER A 8 13.74 3.04 -3.22
C SER A 8 12.23 2.78 -3.20
N VAL A 9 11.59 3.18 -2.10
CA VAL A 9 10.16 3.02 -1.86
C VAL A 9 9.57 4.37 -1.43
N LEU A 10 8.65 4.89 -2.24
CA LEU A 10 7.95 6.12 -1.94
C LEU A 10 6.78 5.84 -0.99
N LEU A 11 6.69 6.59 0.12
CA LEU A 11 5.65 6.45 1.13
C LEU A 11 4.61 7.55 0.98
N ALA A 12 3.54 7.28 0.21
CA ALA A 12 2.35 8.09 0.13
C ALA A 12 1.36 7.73 1.27
N LEU A 13 1.85 7.86 2.50
CA LEU A 13 1.20 7.47 3.74
C LEU A 13 0.95 8.70 4.63
N PRO A 14 -0.14 9.45 4.39
CA PRO A 14 -0.44 10.68 5.14
C PRO A 14 -0.88 10.41 6.58
N ASP A 15 -1.30 9.19 6.93
CA ASP A 15 -1.54 8.83 8.34
C ASP A 15 -0.20 8.62 9.06
N PRO A 16 0.12 9.40 10.12
CA PRO A 16 1.40 9.30 10.80
C PRO A 16 1.66 7.92 11.40
N ARG A 17 0.62 7.21 11.88
CA ARG A 17 0.79 5.89 12.49
C ARG A 17 1.14 4.85 11.44
N SER A 18 0.44 4.86 10.30
CA SER A 18 0.79 4.01 9.15
C SER A 18 2.22 4.28 8.68
N ARG A 19 2.59 5.56 8.51
CA ARG A 19 3.93 5.95 8.07
C ARG A 19 5.03 5.50 9.04
N LEU A 20 4.86 5.74 10.34
CA LEU A 20 5.83 5.33 11.37
C LEU A 20 6.02 3.81 11.39
N ARG A 21 4.93 3.04 11.34
CA ARG A 21 5.00 1.57 11.36
C ARG A 21 5.68 1.01 10.12
N VAL A 22 5.31 1.51 8.94
CA VAL A 22 5.94 1.11 7.68
C VAL A 22 7.43 1.46 7.70
N THR A 23 7.76 2.67 8.15
CA THR A 23 9.15 3.12 8.28
C THR A 23 9.93 2.21 9.22
N ALA A 24 9.41 1.94 10.42
CA ALA A 24 10.07 1.08 11.41
C ALA A 24 10.28 -0.36 10.90
N ALA A 25 9.31 -0.92 10.16
CA ALA A 25 9.40 -2.29 9.66
C ALA A 25 10.35 -2.47 8.47
N LEU A 26 10.50 -1.43 7.65
CA LEU A 26 11.21 -1.46 6.37
C LEU A 26 12.59 -0.76 6.41
N ARG A 27 12.86 0.05 7.44
CA ARG A 27 14.17 0.72 7.60
C ARG A 27 15.32 -0.29 7.58
N GLY A 28 16.41 0.08 6.92
CA GLY A 28 17.62 -0.74 6.79
C GLY A 28 17.59 -1.72 5.61
N ARG A 29 16.41 -2.04 5.05
CA ARG A 29 16.26 -2.87 3.84
C ARG A 29 15.98 -2.06 2.58
N TYR A 30 15.26 -0.94 2.72
CA TYR A 30 14.83 -0.10 1.62
C TYR A 30 15.26 1.35 1.86
N ASP A 31 15.43 2.10 0.78
CA ASP A 31 15.53 3.55 0.84
C ASP A 31 14.11 4.15 0.85
N LEU A 32 13.71 4.74 1.98
CA LEU A 32 12.32 5.13 2.22
C LEU A 32 12.16 6.63 2.00
N VAL A 33 11.34 7.01 1.03
CA VAL A 33 11.11 8.41 0.67
C VAL A 33 9.68 8.80 1.04
N PRO A 34 9.44 9.43 2.20
CA PRO A 34 8.11 9.94 2.53
C PRO A 34 7.73 11.12 1.66
N ILE A 35 6.46 11.23 1.29
CA ILE A 35 5.92 12.48 0.75
C ILE A 35 5.39 13.35 1.87
N GLU A 36 5.47 14.66 1.66
CA GLU A 36 4.83 15.65 2.54
C GLU A 36 3.31 15.45 2.58
N PRO A 37 2.66 15.72 3.72
CA PRO A 37 1.21 15.70 3.82
C PRO A 37 0.57 16.62 2.76
N GLY A 38 -0.35 16.07 1.96
CA GLY A 38 -1.00 16.83 0.87
C GLY A 38 -0.19 16.92 -0.42
N GLY A 39 1.03 16.38 -0.45
CA GLY A 39 1.82 16.26 -1.67
C GLY A 39 1.16 15.33 -2.70
N ASP A 40 1.36 15.65 -3.98
CA ASP A 40 0.86 14.83 -5.09
C ASP A 40 1.76 13.59 -5.32
N PRO A 41 1.23 12.37 -5.21
CA PRO A 41 2.03 11.15 -5.38
C PRO A 41 2.65 11.00 -6.77
N LEU A 42 1.98 11.43 -7.84
CA LEU A 42 2.49 11.31 -9.21
C LEU A 42 3.69 12.24 -9.42
N ARG A 43 3.61 13.48 -8.96
CA ARG A 43 4.72 14.43 -9.00
C ARG A 43 5.94 13.89 -8.23
N ALA A 44 5.72 13.30 -7.06
CA ALA A 44 6.78 12.69 -6.26
C ALA A 44 7.40 11.47 -6.97
N VAL A 45 6.59 10.61 -7.60
CA VAL A 45 7.08 9.50 -8.43
C VAL A 45 7.96 9.99 -9.57
N ARG A 46 7.56 11.05 -10.29
CA ARG A 46 8.34 11.61 -11.40
C ARG A 46 9.69 12.17 -10.94
N ALA A 47 9.74 12.78 -9.77
CA ALA A 47 10.96 13.36 -9.20
C ALA A 47 11.93 12.29 -8.70
N VAL A 48 11.42 11.28 -8.00
CA VAL A 48 12.24 10.29 -7.27
C VAL A 48 12.52 9.05 -8.12
N ARG A 49 11.64 8.73 -9.07
CA ARG A 49 11.64 7.47 -9.84
C ARG A 49 11.79 6.23 -8.94
N PRO A 50 10.91 6.07 -7.93
CA PRO A 50 11.02 4.98 -6.97
C PRO A 50 10.80 3.61 -7.65
N ARG A 51 11.30 2.53 -7.04
CA ARG A 51 10.99 1.18 -7.51
C ARG A 51 9.58 0.74 -7.12
N ALA A 52 9.11 1.18 -5.95
CA ALA A 52 7.76 0.91 -5.47
C ALA A 52 7.13 2.12 -4.77
N VAL A 53 5.80 2.13 -4.71
CA VAL A 53 4.99 3.15 -4.02
C VAL A 53 4.01 2.45 -3.08
N LEU A 54 3.97 2.91 -1.84
CA LEU A 54 2.93 2.56 -0.87
C LEU A 54 1.92 3.71 -0.80
N LEU A 55 0.74 3.50 -1.37
CA LEU A 55 -0.30 4.52 -1.51
C LEU A 55 -1.47 4.26 -0.58
N GLN A 56 -1.69 5.15 0.40
CA GLN A 56 -2.73 4.94 1.40
C GLN A 56 -4.14 5.32 0.92
N VAL A 57 -5.10 4.44 1.18
CA VAL A 57 -6.54 4.72 0.99
C VAL A 57 -7.10 5.45 2.22
N ARG A 58 -7.55 6.70 2.01
CA ARG A 58 -8.09 7.57 3.08
C ARG A 58 -9.62 7.50 3.16
N ARG A 59 -10.16 7.89 4.33
CA ARG A 59 -11.62 7.98 4.56
C ARG A 59 -12.26 8.93 3.56
N GLY A 60 -13.29 8.48 2.85
CA GLY A 60 -14.03 9.30 1.88
C GLY A 60 -13.22 9.67 0.62
N GLN A 61 -12.06 9.04 0.41
CA GLN A 61 -11.10 9.42 -0.64
C GLN A 61 -10.62 8.20 -1.44
N THR A 62 -11.40 7.12 -1.41
CA THR A 62 -11.10 5.87 -2.11
C THR A 62 -10.93 6.11 -3.62
N ALA A 63 -11.88 6.80 -4.25
CA ALA A 63 -11.80 7.12 -5.67
C ALA A 63 -10.52 7.91 -6.02
N ASN A 64 -10.10 8.83 -5.15
CA ASN A 64 -8.89 9.62 -5.37
C ASN A 64 -7.62 8.77 -5.25
N ALA A 65 -7.54 7.84 -4.29
CA ALA A 65 -6.42 6.90 -4.20
C ALA A 65 -6.35 5.98 -5.45
N LEU A 66 -7.48 5.45 -5.92
CA LEU A 66 -7.51 4.60 -7.12
C LEU A 66 -7.15 5.38 -8.38
N ARG A 67 -7.62 6.63 -8.52
CA ARG A 67 -7.25 7.53 -9.62
C ARG A 67 -5.76 7.87 -9.59
N ALA A 68 -5.20 8.20 -8.43
CA ALA A 68 -3.78 8.47 -8.27
C ALA A 68 -2.92 7.25 -8.62
N CYS A 69 -3.32 6.05 -8.16
CA CYS A 69 -2.67 4.80 -8.55
C CYS A 69 -2.70 4.62 -10.08
N ARG A 70 -3.87 4.77 -10.71
CA ARG A 70 -4.00 4.64 -12.16
C ARG A 70 -3.14 5.65 -12.90
N ALA A 71 -3.13 6.90 -12.46
CA ALA A 71 -2.29 7.95 -13.06
C ALA A 71 -0.80 7.62 -12.97
N ILE A 72 -0.33 7.06 -11.84
CA ILE A 72 1.05 6.57 -11.70
C ILE A 72 1.31 5.40 -12.66
N LYS A 73 0.39 4.45 -12.76
CA LYS A 73 0.56 3.25 -13.61
C LYS A 73 0.48 3.55 -15.10
N THR A 74 -0.21 4.61 -15.49
CA THR A 74 -0.34 5.04 -16.89
C THR A 74 0.58 6.23 -17.24
N ASP A 75 1.44 6.66 -16.32
CA ASP A 75 2.43 7.71 -16.60
C ASP A 75 3.43 7.20 -17.65
N ALA A 76 3.86 8.08 -18.57
CA ALA A 76 4.78 7.69 -19.63
C ALA A 76 6.14 7.27 -19.04
N GLY A 77 6.57 6.04 -19.32
CA GLY A 77 7.84 5.49 -18.83
C GLY A 77 7.68 4.07 -18.28
N ASN A 78 8.58 3.68 -17.38
CA ASN A 78 8.49 2.43 -16.63
C ASN A 78 7.83 2.71 -15.27
N PRO A 79 6.52 2.49 -15.11
CA PRO A 79 5.82 2.86 -13.88
C PRO A 79 6.31 2.01 -12.71
N PRO A 80 6.38 2.56 -11.49
CA PRO A 80 6.73 1.79 -10.30
C PRO A 80 5.67 0.72 -10.01
N LEU A 81 6.05 -0.22 -9.15
CA LEU A 81 5.10 -1.11 -8.50
C LEU A 81 4.28 -0.30 -7.48
N VAL A 82 2.96 -0.40 -7.50
CA VAL A 82 2.08 0.37 -6.60
C VAL A 82 1.25 -0.58 -5.75
N ALA A 83 1.39 -0.48 -4.43
CA ALA A 83 0.53 -1.17 -3.49
C ALA A 83 -0.44 -0.19 -2.81
N LEU A 84 -1.71 -0.59 -2.74
CA LEU A 84 -2.73 0.14 -1.98
C LEU A 84 -2.68 -0.29 -0.52
N VAL A 85 -2.51 0.68 0.37
CA VAL A 85 -2.46 0.50 1.82
C VAL A 85 -3.76 0.98 2.45
N ASP A 86 -4.54 0.06 2.98
CA ASP A 86 -5.89 0.30 3.47
C ASP A 86 -6.09 -0.35 4.86
N PRO A 87 -5.40 0.16 5.90
CA PRO A 87 -5.42 -0.46 7.24
C PRO A 87 -6.80 -0.45 7.90
N ARG A 88 -7.76 0.28 7.31
CA ARG A 88 -9.15 0.39 7.78
C ARG A 88 -10.14 -0.36 6.88
N ARG A 89 -9.66 -1.17 5.91
CA ARG A 89 -10.48 -1.99 5.01
C ARG A 89 -11.64 -1.22 4.38
N ARG A 90 -11.33 -0.04 3.85
CA ARG A 90 -12.28 0.84 3.17
C ARG A 90 -12.66 0.32 1.79
N LEU A 91 -11.80 -0.49 1.18
CA LEU A 91 -12.08 -1.22 -0.05
C LEU A 91 -12.86 -2.50 0.29
N SER A 92 -14.12 -2.57 -0.14
CA SER A 92 -15.00 -3.73 0.06
C SER A 92 -14.61 -4.91 -0.82
N ASP A 93 -14.10 -4.64 -2.02
CA ASP A 93 -13.56 -5.62 -2.96
C ASP A 93 -12.15 -5.20 -3.38
N PRO A 94 -11.12 -5.68 -2.68
CA PRO A 94 -9.74 -5.37 -3.01
C PRO A 94 -9.31 -5.86 -4.40
N VAL A 95 -9.86 -6.98 -4.87
CA VAL A 95 -9.46 -7.56 -6.17
C VAL A 95 -9.99 -6.69 -7.30
N ALA A 96 -11.26 -6.30 -7.26
CA ALA A 96 -11.84 -5.37 -8.23
C ALA A 96 -11.14 -4.01 -8.19
N ALA A 97 -10.81 -3.50 -7.00
CA ALA A 97 -10.07 -2.24 -6.84
C ALA A 97 -8.69 -2.31 -7.51
N LEU A 98 -7.97 -3.41 -7.33
CA LEU A 98 -6.67 -3.66 -7.95
C LEU A 98 -6.74 -3.67 -9.47
N GLN A 99 -7.76 -4.32 -10.03
CA GLN A 99 -7.99 -4.34 -11.48
C GLN A 99 -8.31 -2.94 -12.01
N ALA A 100 -9.22 -2.21 -11.34
CA ALA A 100 -9.65 -0.89 -11.78
C ALA A 100 -8.54 0.17 -11.73
N SER A 101 -7.62 0.07 -10.75
CA SER A 101 -6.53 1.02 -10.54
C SER A 101 -5.18 0.57 -11.11
N LEU A 102 -5.11 -0.65 -11.67
CA LEU A 102 -3.87 -1.30 -12.11
C LEU A 102 -2.82 -1.47 -10.99
N ALA A 103 -3.27 -1.55 -9.73
CA ALA A 103 -2.36 -1.74 -8.59
C ALA A 103 -1.74 -3.15 -8.58
N ASP A 104 -0.49 -3.21 -8.13
CA ASP A 104 0.34 -4.41 -8.06
C ASP A 104 0.23 -5.10 -6.69
N GLY A 105 -0.39 -4.47 -5.69
CA GLY A 105 -0.59 -5.10 -4.40
C GLY A 105 -1.67 -4.44 -3.54
N TYR A 106 -2.14 -5.18 -2.55
CA TYR A 106 -3.10 -4.71 -1.57
C TYR A 106 -2.72 -5.13 -0.15
N LEU A 107 -2.71 -4.17 0.76
CA LEU A 107 -2.50 -4.38 2.18
C LEU A 107 -3.68 -3.80 2.96
N GLY A 108 -4.64 -4.65 3.33
CA GLY A 108 -5.89 -4.27 4.00
C GLY A 108 -5.85 -4.35 5.52
N ASP A 109 -4.77 -4.81 6.10
CA ASP A 109 -4.59 -4.91 7.55
C ASP A 109 -3.36 -4.14 8.01
N GLU A 110 -3.15 -4.15 9.32
CA GLU A 110 -1.94 -3.64 9.94
C GLU A 110 -1.03 -4.85 10.16
N PRO A 111 -0.17 -5.21 9.18
CA PRO A 111 0.65 -6.40 9.28
C PRO A 111 1.72 -6.23 10.36
N GLU A 112 2.12 -7.34 10.97
CA GLU A 112 3.35 -7.40 11.73
C GLU A 112 4.56 -7.04 10.86
N PRO A 113 5.68 -6.54 11.43
CA PRO A 113 6.84 -6.13 10.65
C PRO A 113 7.38 -7.20 9.70
N ALA A 114 7.35 -8.48 10.11
CA ALA A 114 7.79 -9.59 9.26
C ALA A 114 6.87 -9.81 8.05
N ALA A 115 5.55 -9.75 8.25
CA ALA A 115 4.57 -9.89 7.20
C ALA A 115 4.63 -8.72 6.21
N LEU A 116 4.88 -7.48 6.69
CA LEU A 116 5.09 -6.33 5.81
C LEU A 116 6.33 -6.48 4.93
N ARG A 117 7.42 -7.03 5.48
CA ARG A 117 8.64 -7.30 4.70
C ARG A 117 8.39 -8.36 3.63
N ALA A 118 7.76 -9.48 3.99
CA ALA A 118 7.39 -10.52 3.04
C ALA A 118 6.47 -9.97 1.92
N PHE A 119 5.52 -9.11 2.28
CA PHE A 119 4.67 -8.41 1.32
C PHE A 119 5.50 -7.56 0.33
N MET A 120 6.47 -6.79 0.83
CA MET A 120 7.34 -5.98 -0.04
C MET A 120 8.23 -6.83 -0.94
N ASP A 121 8.75 -7.95 -0.42
CA ASP A 121 9.58 -8.88 -1.20
C ASP A 121 8.75 -9.58 -2.31
N GLU A 122 7.49 -9.95 -2.02
CA GLU A 122 6.56 -10.43 -3.02
C GLU A 122 6.28 -9.37 -4.10
N LEU A 123 5.95 -8.16 -3.68
CA LEU A 123 5.66 -7.03 -4.58
C LEU A 123 6.85 -6.75 -5.51
N LEU A 124 8.05 -6.59 -4.97
CA LEU A 124 9.26 -6.27 -5.72
C LEU A 124 9.74 -7.40 -6.64
N ALA A 125 9.33 -8.64 -6.36
CA ALA A 125 9.49 -9.78 -7.24
C ALA A 125 8.44 -9.84 -8.37
N GLY A 126 7.55 -8.83 -8.47
CA GLY A 126 6.48 -8.78 -9.47
C GLY A 126 5.32 -9.73 -9.16
N ARG A 127 5.29 -10.34 -7.96
CA ARG A 127 4.10 -11.05 -7.49
C ARG A 127 3.07 -10.01 -7.09
N ARG A 128 1.78 -10.32 -7.24
CA ARG A 128 0.68 -9.39 -6.96
C ARG A 128 0.05 -9.66 -5.58
N PRO A 129 0.74 -9.37 -4.45
CA PRO A 129 0.28 -9.80 -3.14
C PRO A 129 -1.01 -9.10 -2.73
N VAL A 130 -1.96 -9.88 -2.22
CA VAL A 130 -3.18 -9.39 -1.61
C VAL A 130 -3.24 -9.89 -0.17
N ARG A 131 -3.29 -8.97 0.79
CA ARG A 131 -3.44 -9.25 2.22
C ARG A 131 -4.72 -8.58 2.72
N ALA A 132 -5.84 -9.22 2.43
CA ALA A 132 -7.11 -8.91 3.05
C ALA A 132 -7.31 -9.85 4.23
N ALA A 133 -7.10 -9.39 5.46
CA ALA A 133 -7.38 -10.23 6.62
C ALA A 133 -8.84 -10.72 6.58
N PRO A 134 -9.13 -11.96 7.00
CA PRO A 134 -10.46 -12.54 6.92
C PRO A 134 -11.47 -11.63 7.62
N VAL A 135 -12.65 -11.48 7.01
CA VAL A 135 -13.79 -10.80 7.62
C VAL A 135 -14.12 -11.57 8.89
N ARG A 136 -13.73 -11.05 10.06
CA ARG A 136 -14.20 -11.62 11.33
C ARG A 136 -15.72 -11.48 11.31
N ARG A 137 -16.43 -12.57 11.06
CA ARG A 137 -17.89 -12.68 11.20
C ARG A 137 -18.25 -12.40 12.66
N ARG A 138 -18.32 -11.11 13.03
CA ARG A 138 -18.92 -10.69 14.29
C ARG A 138 -20.41 -11.01 14.22
N GLY A 139 -20.82 -12.09 14.88
CA GLY A 139 -22.12 -12.13 15.54
C GLY A 139 -23.24 -13.00 14.95
N LEU A 140 -22.96 -14.15 14.31
CA LEU A 140 -24.04 -15.14 14.09
C LEU A 140 -24.57 -15.71 15.42
N TRP A 141 -23.75 -15.72 16.47
CA TRP A 141 -24.10 -16.25 17.80
C TRP A 141 -25.00 -15.34 18.65
N ARG A 142 -25.31 -14.12 18.20
CA ARG A 142 -26.14 -13.18 18.98
C ARG A 142 -27.66 -13.35 18.72
N ARG A 143 -28.05 -14.18 17.75
CA ARG A 143 -29.46 -14.52 17.48
C ARG A 143 -29.92 -15.84 18.11
N LEU A 144 -29.03 -16.60 18.75
CA LEU A 144 -29.35 -17.88 19.39
C LEU A 144 -29.47 -17.80 20.93
N ARG A 145 -29.34 -16.61 21.53
CA ARG A 145 -29.55 -16.39 22.98
C ARG A 145 -30.62 -15.33 23.28
N GLY A 146 -31.62 -15.22 22.43
CA GLY A 146 -32.88 -14.55 22.76
C GLY A 146 -33.96 -15.63 22.90
N ARG A 147 -33.98 -16.29 24.06
CA ARG A 147 -35.14 -16.97 24.61
C ARG A 147 -35.66 -16.09 25.74
#